data_AF-A0A7H0NEY1-F1
#
_entry.id   AF-A0A7H0NEY1-F1
#
_cell.length_a   1.000
_cell.length_b   1.000
_cell.length_c   1.000
_cell.angle_alpha   90.00
_cell.angle_beta   90.00
_cell.angle_gamma   90.00
#
_symmetry.space_group_name_H-M   'P 1'
#
loop_
_entity.id
_entity.type
_entity.pdbx_description
1 polymer ?
#
loop_
_entity_poly.entity_id
_entity_poly.type
_entity_poly.pdbx_seq_one_letter_code
_entity_poly.pdbx_strand_id
1 'polypeptide(L)' 'MGVDTDTDADGTYCETPGPIAPAPPGGAADGPPYAECVLCREPTEYPESTKGATLCPVCAWQEAGRTACSG' A
#
# COMPACT_ATOMS: atom_id res chain seq x y z
N MET A 1 7.07 -24.57 -41.22
CA MET A 1 7.58 -23.22 -40.92
C MET A 1 6.63 -22.59 -39.92
N GLY A 2 7.15 -22.15 -38.77
CA GLY A 2 6.42 -21.39 -37.75
C GLY A 2 5.88 -22.21 -36.58
N VAL A 3 6.75 -22.80 -35.76
CA VAL A 3 6.39 -23.12 -34.36
C VAL A 3 6.52 -21.81 -33.59
N ASP A 4 5.38 -21.27 -33.16
CA ASP A 4 5.31 -20.13 -32.25
C ASP A 4 5.88 -20.61 -30.91
N THR A 5 7.20 -20.50 -30.81
CA THR A 5 7.95 -20.81 -29.61
C THR A 5 7.93 -19.54 -28.78
N ASP A 6 6.76 -19.18 -28.26
CA ASP A 6 6.68 -18.31 -27.07
C ASP A 6 7.17 -19.16 -25.90
N THR A 7 8.48 -19.34 -25.93
CA THR A 7 9.31 -19.67 -24.78
C THR A 7 8.85 -18.70 -23.70
N ASP A 8 8.22 -19.19 -22.63
CA ASP A 8 8.68 -19.18 -21.23
C ASP A 8 9.71 -18.08 -20.82
N ALA A 9 9.73 -16.94 -21.50
CA ALA A 9 10.77 -15.92 -21.45
C ALA A 9 10.28 -14.64 -20.79
N ASP A 10 9.18 -14.69 -20.04
CA ASP A 10 8.89 -13.62 -19.09
C ASP A 10 8.19 -14.13 -17.83
N GLY A 11 8.74 -15.16 -17.20
CA GLY A 11 8.52 -15.42 -15.77
C GLY A 11 8.99 -14.27 -14.86
N THR A 12 9.46 -13.17 -15.44
CA THR A 12 9.90 -11.95 -14.77
C THR A 12 8.82 -10.86 -14.81
N TYR A 13 7.80 -10.98 -15.67
CA TYR A 13 6.77 -9.97 -15.81
C TYR A 13 5.72 -10.17 -14.72
N CYS A 14 5.77 -9.27 -13.74
CA CYS A 14 4.99 -9.28 -12.50
C CYS A 14 5.47 -10.29 -11.43
N GLU A 15 6.74 -10.74 -11.47
CA GLU A 15 7.32 -11.48 -10.34
C GLU A 15 7.18 -10.61 -9.07
N THR A 16 6.34 -11.05 -8.15
CA THR A 16 6.14 -10.34 -6.88
C THR A 16 7.39 -10.57 -6.05
N PRO A 17 8.08 -9.51 -5.59
CA PRO A 17 9.21 -9.69 -4.69
C PRO A 17 8.78 -10.58 -3.52
N GLY A 18 9.58 -11.59 -3.19
CA GLY A 18 9.34 -12.43 -2.01
C GLY A 18 9.05 -11.55 -0.78
N PRO A 19 8.28 -12.05 0.20
CA PRO A 19 7.69 -11.24 1.27
C PRO A 19 8.72 -10.28 1.84
N ILE A 20 8.58 -9.00 1.48
CA ILE A 20 9.41 -7.93 2.00
C ILE A 20 8.96 -7.79 3.43
N ALA A 21 9.80 -8.17 4.38
CA ALA A 21 9.53 -7.88 5.78
C ALA A 21 9.19 -6.38 5.84
N PRO A 22 8.04 -5.98 6.40
CA PRO A 22 7.72 -4.58 6.53
C PRO A 22 8.92 -3.94 7.21
N ALA A 23 9.47 -2.88 6.59
CA ALA A 23 10.45 -2.07 7.28
C ALA A 23 9.85 -1.76 8.65
N PRO A 24 10.63 -1.90 9.76
CA PRO A 24 10.12 -1.52 11.07
C PRO A 24 9.51 -0.14 10.90
N PRO A 25 8.25 0.09 11.34
CA PRO A 25 7.53 1.32 11.06
C PRO A 25 8.49 2.46 11.34
N GLY A 26 8.87 3.16 10.27
CA GLY A 26 10.03 4.07 10.25
C GLY A 26 10.02 4.84 11.55
N GLY A 27 11.05 4.61 12.36
CA GLY A 27 11.03 4.89 13.79
C GLY A 27 10.44 6.26 14.05
N ALA A 28 9.52 6.33 15.03
CA ALA A 28 8.86 7.54 15.51
C ALA A 28 9.48 8.80 14.91
N ALA A 29 9.01 9.20 13.72
CA ALA A 29 9.57 10.36 13.09
C ALA A 29 9.45 11.49 14.11
N ASP A 30 10.51 12.28 14.27
CA ASP A 30 10.66 13.40 15.23
C ASP A 30 9.55 14.49 15.13
N GLY A 31 8.46 14.22 14.42
CA GLY A 31 7.26 15.05 14.31
C GLY A 31 6.21 14.79 15.40
N PRO A 32 5.14 15.60 15.41
CA PRO A 32 4.00 15.40 16.30
C PRO A 32 3.46 13.98 16.17
N PRO A 33 2.86 13.41 17.23
CA PRO A 33 2.21 12.11 17.14
C PRO A 33 1.26 12.07 15.94
N TYR A 34 1.48 11.09 15.07
CA TYR A 34 0.64 10.86 13.89
C TYR A 34 -0.72 10.34 14.33
N ALA A 35 -1.78 10.72 13.62
CA ALA A 35 -3.10 10.15 13.87
C ALA A 35 -3.08 8.64 13.57
N GLU A 36 -3.86 7.85 14.33
CA GLU A 36 -4.04 6.42 14.07
C GLU A 36 -5.12 6.18 13.01
N CYS A 37 -4.87 5.21 12.11
CA CYS A 37 -5.87 4.75 11.16
C CYS A 37 -7.04 4.05 11.87
N VAL A 38 -8.28 4.40 11.53
CA VAL A 38 -9.48 3.81 12.15
C VAL A 38 -9.73 2.35 11.77
N LEU A 39 -9.10 1.86 10.71
CA LEU A 39 -9.26 0.48 10.22
C LEU A 39 -8.17 -0.46 10.73
N CYS A 40 -6.90 -0.06 10.63
CA CYS A 40 -5.75 -0.92 10.94
C CYS A 40 -4.91 -0.46 12.14
N ARG A 41 -5.22 0.71 12.74
CA ARG A 41 -4.48 1.33 13.86
C ARG A 41 -3.01 1.70 13.55
N GLU A 42 -2.58 1.59 12.30
CA GLU A 42 -1.26 2.07 11.89
C GLU A 42 -1.21 3.61 11.85
N PRO A 43 -0.03 4.23 12.08
CA PRO A 43 0.13 5.67 11.98
C PRO A 43 -0.14 6.15 10.55
N THR A 44 -0.84 7.27 10.45
CA THR A 44 -1.08 7.99 9.19
C THR A 44 0.10 8.90 8.83
N GLU A 45 0.06 9.52 7.65
CA GLU A 45 1.01 10.59 7.28
C GLU A 45 0.67 11.95 7.92
N TYR A 46 -0.50 12.06 8.56
CA TYR A 46 -1.02 13.30 9.11
C TYR A 46 -0.81 13.37 10.64
N PRO A 47 -0.43 14.54 11.19
CA PRO A 47 -0.36 14.71 12.64
C PRO A 47 -1.76 14.63 13.26
N GLU A 48 -1.86 14.20 14.52
CA GLU A 48 -3.12 14.06 15.28
C GLU A 48 -3.97 15.34 15.32
N SER A 49 -3.34 16.50 15.16
CA SER A 49 -4.02 17.80 15.10
C SER A 49 -4.80 18.03 13.80
N THR A 50 -4.60 17.20 12.78
CA THR A 50 -5.30 17.29 11.48
C THR A 50 -6.71 16.72 11.62
N LYS A 51 -7.71 17.59 11.68
CA LYS A 51 -9.11 17.17 11.74
C LYS A 51 -9.55 16.51 10.44
N GLY A 52 -10.14 15.32 10.53
CA GLY A 52 -10.79 14.63 9.40
C GLY A 52 -9.93 13.61 8.65
N ALA A 53 -8.63 13.54 8.91
CA ALA A 53 -7.76 12.49 8.38
C ALA A 53 -7.85 11.24 9.28
N THR A 54 -8.48 10.17 8.80
CA THR A 54 -8.74 8.95 9.60
C THR A 54 -8.16 7.67 9.00
N LEU A 55 -7.66 7.71 7.76
CA LEU A 55 -7.13 6.55 7.05
C LEU A 55 -5.64 6.71 6.77
N CYS A 56 -4.88 5.63 6.95
CA CYS A 56 -3.50 5.57 6.47
C CYS A 56 -3.49 5.54 4.92
N PRO A 57 -2.34 5.86 4.27
CA PRO A 57 -2.23 5.89 2.81
C PRO A 57 -2.70 4.59 2.14
N VAL A 58 -2.43 3.44 2.79
CA VAL A 58 -2.86 2.13 2.29
C VAL A 58 -4.38 1.98 2.33
N CYS A 59 -5.01 2.24 3.47
CA CYS A 59 -6.46 2.14 3.57
C CYS A 59 -7.17 3.14 2.64
N ALA A 60 -6.64 4.35 2.47
CA ALA A 60 -7.21 5.34 1.58
C ALA A 60 -7.25 4.87 0.11
N TRP A 61 -6.16 4.27 -0.40
CA TRP A 61 -6.14 3.75 -1.78
C TRP A 61 -7.07 2.55 -1.97
N GLN A 62 -7.17 1.67 -0.97
CA GLN A 62 -8.07 0.51 -1.01
C GLN A 62 -9.54 0.93 -1.09
N GLU A 63 -9.96 1.91 -0.29
CA GLU A 63 -11.34 2.45 -0.36
C GLU A 63 -11.61 3.11 -1.72
N ALA A 64 -10.66 3.89 -2.25
CA ALA A 64 -10.79 4.48 -3.57
C ALA A 64 -10.98 3.40 -4.66
N GLY A 65 -10.18 2.34 -4.66
CA GLY A 65 -10.33 1.22 -5.60
C GLY A 65 -11.65 0.48 -5.47
N ARG A 66 -12.14 0.28 -4.23
CA ARG A 66 -13.45 -0.33 -3.98
C ARG A 66 -14.57 0.51 -4.59
N THR A 67 -14.58 1.82 -4.35
CA THR A 67 -15.60 2.72 -4.90
C THR A 67 -15.54 2.83 -6.42
N ALA A 68 -14.34 2.77 -7.01
CA ALA A 68 -14.17 2.83 -8.46
C ALA A 68 -14.73 1.59 -9.18
N CYS A 69 -14.75 0.43 -8.51
CA CYS A 69 -15.13 -0.85 -9.11
C CYS A 69 -16.48 -1.41 -8.60
N SER A 70 -17.23 -0.65 -7.80
CA SER A 70 -18.53 -1.07 -7.24
C SER A 70 -19.74 -0.63 -8.07
N GLY A 71 -19.54 -0.34 -9.36
CA GLY A 71 -20.58 0.10 -10.30
C GLY A 71 -21.46 -1.02 -10.83
#